data_AF-A0A955T245-F1
#
_entry.id   AF-A0A955T245-F1
#
_cell.length_a   1.000
_cell.length_b   1.000
_cell.length_c   1.000
_cell.angle_alpha   90.00
_cell.angle_beta   90.00
_cell.angle_gamma   90.00
#
_symmetry.space_group_name_H-M   'P 1'
#
loop_
_entity.id
_entity.type
_entity.pdbx_description
1 polymer ?
#
loop_
_entity_poly.entity_id
_entity_poly.type
_entity_poly.pdbx_seq_one_letter_code
_entity_poly.pdbx_strand_id
1 'polypeptide(L)'
;MTYVKKRKTWEYRWYDQNGKVRSQQIPDVRTKRDAKKVQSAWDVEQADRNHQPEKTVWTLADAHEQVKSSRNYSPNYLNNLQTFWGRKEVETDSKGVFRKNKGKVSILDHFGEETLLSEIKVADVLRWVKVLKKQKTKKKDLDGTEKDVRVKDSTIKHYVNALSRALTLGMAYGVVDSNPCKHPEVQKQLIDDTSTRERVVSPDEVGRLLKHATKNVKTFLILAWATGGRMSEILTLEWKDLLFDKNEIRFEHDPAREKWVKSKKTATVSVHPEILRYVRDHHKRIDE
;
A
#
# COMPACT_ATOMS: atom_id res chain seq x y z
N MET A 1 40.06 6.35 35.38
CA MET A 1 39.84 7.78 35.12
C MET A 1 40.30 8.61 36.31
N THR A 2 40.77 9.83 36.08
CA THR A 2 41.32 10.71 37.15
C THR A 2 40.82 12.13 36.98
N TYR A 3 40.48 12.79 38.08
CA TYR A 3 40.08 14.20 38.11
C TYR A 3 41.24 15.05 38.62
N VAL A 4 41.66 16.04 37.83
CA VAL A 4 42.74 16.96 38.17
C VAL A 4 42.16 18.36 38.33
N LYS A 5 42.35 18.97 39.50
CA LYS A 5 41.91 20.35 39.74
C LYS A 5 42.86 21.31 39.02
N LYS A 6 42.32 22.18 38.17
CA LYS A 6 43.02 23.34 37.59
C LYS A 6 42.45 24.62 38.21
N ARG A 7 43.19 25.73 38.12
CA ARG A 7 42.94 26.99 38.88
C ARG A 7 41.45 27.31 39.15
N LYS A 8 40.63 27.41 38.10
CA LYS A 8 39.18 27.70 38.17
C LYS A 8 38.30 26.62 37.55
N THR A 9 38.87 25.47 37.16
CA THR A 9 38.18 24.43 36.38
C THR A 9 38.62 23.03 36.82
N TRP A 10 37.81 22.02 36.53
CA TRP A 10 38.22 20.63 36.71
C TRP A 10 38.54 20.00 35.36
N GLU A 11 39.63 19.26 35.27
CA GLU A 11 39.98 18.49 34.07
C GLU A 11 39.71 17.01 34.36
N TYR A 12 38.86 16.43 33.51
CA TYR A 12 38.53 15.02 33.55
C TYR A 12 39.38 14.28 32.52
N ARG A 13 40.09 13.23 32.94
CA ARG A 13 40.95 12.41 32.07
C ARG A 13 40.51 10.95 32.06
N TRP A 14 40.44 10.36 30.88
CA TRP A 14 40.14 8.94 30.67
C TRP A 14 41.01 8.35 29.56
N TYR A 15 41.07 7.02 29.49
CA TYR A 15 41.71 6.31 28.39
C TYR A 15 40.61 5.93 27.38
N ASP A 16 40.84 6.18 26.09
CA ASP A 16 39.97 5.66 25.04
C ASP A 16 40.21 4.16 24.80
N GLN A 17 39.35 3.56 23.99
CA GLN A 17 39.39 2.15 23.59
C GLN A 17 40.71 1.71 22.92
N ASN A 18 41.55 2.67 22.48
CA ASN A 18 42.86 2.42 21.90
C ASN A 18 44.01 2.72 22.89
N GLY A 19 43.70 2.88 24.19
CA GLY A 19 44.67 3.17 25.25
C GLY A 19 45.23 4.59 25.23
N LYS A 20 44.68 5.51 24.42
CA LYS A 20 45.14 6.90 24.35
C LYS A 20 44.43 7.75 25.40
N VAL A 21 45.19 8.59 26.10
CA VAL A 21 44.63 9.49 27.11
C VAL A 21 43.85 10.61 26.41
N ARG A 22 42.59 10.77 26.80
CA ARG A 22 41.71 11.87 26.43
C ARG A 22 41.42 12.71 27.66
N SER A 23 41.20 14.00 27.45
CA SER A 23 40.88 14.94 28.53
C SER A 23 39.85 15.95 28.09
N GLN A 24 38.94 16.31 28.98
CA GLN A 24 37.94 17.34 28.77
C GLN A 24 37.92 18.30 29.96
N GLN A 25 37.85 19.60 29.69
CA GLN A 25 37.72 20.61 30.75
C GLN A 25 36.25 20.81 31.10
N ILE A 26 35.99 20.87 32.40
CA ILE A 26 34.69 21.17 32.99
C ILE A 26 34.77 22.61 33.54
N PRO A 27 34.23 23.60 32.81
CA PRO A 27 34.24 25.00 33.24
C PRO A 27 33.29 25.23 34.42
N ASP A 28 33.62 26.23 35.25
CA ASP A 28 32.73 26.81 36.28
C ASP A 28 32.24 25.87 37.40
N VAL A 29 33.03 24.86 37.75
CA VAL A 29 32.69 23.95 38.85
C VAL A 29 33.64 24.10 40.04
N ARG A 30 33.09 24.39 41.23
CA ARG A 30 33.86 24.62 42.46
C ARG A 30 34.33 23.33 43.14
N THR A 31 33.53 22.26 43.08
CA THR A 31 33.79 21.02 43.83
C THR A 31 33.93 19.79 42.93
N LYS A 32 34.70 18.78 43.38
CA LYS A 32 34.86 17.50 42.68
C LYS A 32 33.53 16.74 42.51
N ARG A 33 32.60 16.91 43.46
CA ARG A 33 31.27 16.26 43.43
C ARG A 33 30.41 16.82 42.30
N ASP A 34 30.42 18.14 42.13
CA ASP A 34 29.67 18.80 41.05
C ASP A 34 30.28 18.47 39.69
N ALA A 35 31.61 18.32 39.60
CA ALA A 35 32.29 17.93 38.37
C ALA A 35 31.88 16.52 37.91
N LYS A 36 31.71 15.59 38.86
CA LYS A 36 31.15 14.26 38.58
C LYS A 36 29.72 14.32 38.06
N LYS A 37 28.86 15.20 38.61
CA LYS A 37 27.47 15.34 38.14
C LYS A 37 27.39 15.84 36.70
N VAL A 38 28.18 16.85 36.36
CA VAL A 38 28.26 17.40 34.99
C VAL A 38 28.77 16.32 34.03
N GLN A 39 29.80 15.57 34.43
CA GLN A 39 30.30 14.45 33.61
C GLN A 39 29.25 13.36 33.41
N SER A 40 28.55 12.93 34.47
CA SER A 40 27.50 11.92 34.34
C SER A 40 26.35 12.39 33.42
N ALA A 41 26.00 13.67 33.44
CA ALA A 41 25.02 14.23 32.52
C ALA A 41 25.54 14.21 31.06
N TRP A 42 26.80 14.57 30.84
CA TRP A 42 27.43 14.47 29.51
C TRP A 42 27.58 13.03 29.02
N ASP A 43 27.92 12.09 29.91
CA ASP A 43 28.04 10.67 29.58
C ASP A 43 26.68 10.09 29.16
N VAL A 44 25.59 10.49 29.82
CA VAL A 44 24.22 10.15 29.41
C VAL A 44 23.88 10.78 28.05
N GLU A 45 24.20 12.06 27.85
CA GLU A 45 23.92 12.77 26.60
C GLU A 45 24.77 12.26 25.41
N GLN A 46 25.95 11.70 25.68
CA GLN A 46 26.80 11.03 24.69
C GLN A 46 26.36 9.59 24.47
N ALA A 47 25.88 8.88 25.50
CA ALA A 47 25.30 7.56 25.37
C ALA A 47 24.01 7.61 24.54
N ASP A 48 23.13 8.59 24.76
CA ASP A 48 21.92 8.79 23.96
C ASP A 48 22.25 9.17 22.50
N ARG A 49 23.30 9.97 22.27
CA ARG A 49 23.77 10.28 20.89
C ARG A 49 24.41 9.10 20.18
N ASN A 50 25.05 8.21 20.91
CA ASN A 50 25.72 7.02 20.38
C ASN A 50 24.83 5.76 20.40
N HIS A 51 23.64 5.83 21.01
CA HIS A 51 22.65 4.76 20.95
C HIS A 51 22.04 4.73 19.55
N GLN A 52 22.74 4.07 18.62
CA GLN A 52 22.11 3.58 17.40
C GLN A 52 21.16 2.46 17.84
N PRO A 53 19.83 2.59 17.68
CA PRO A 53 18.95 1.46 17.91
C PRO A 53 19.44 0.32 17.04
N GLU A 54 19.57 -0.90 17.58
CA GLU A 54 19.86 -2.07 16.78
C GLU A 54 18.90 -2.06 15.59
N LYS A 55 19.45 -1.97 14.37
CA LYS A 55 18.63 -1.94 13.16
C LYS A 55 17.79 -3.20 13.17
N THR A 56 16.48 -3.04 13.31
CA THR A 56 15.55 -4.15 13.17
C THR A 56 15.75 -4.73 11.78
N VAL A 57 16.06 -6.02 11.70
CA VAL A 57 16.30 -6.72 10.44
C VAL A 57 14.99 -7.33 9.97
N TRP A 58 14.56 -7.02 8.75
CA TRP A 58 13.38 -7.64 8.14
C TRP A 58 13.77 -8.46 6.91
N THR A 59 13.24 -9.66 6.83
CA THR A 59 13.15 -10.41 5.57
C THR A 59 12.02 -9.86 4.69
N LEU A 60 11.93 -10.32 3.44
CA LEU A 60 10.79 -10.02 2.58
C LEU A 60 9.48 -10.60 3.14
N ALA A 61 9.53 -11.79 3.76
CA ALA A 61 8.39 -12.36 4.46
C ALA A 61 7.87 -11.45 5.58
N ASP A 62 8.77 -10.97 6.45
CA ASP A 62 8.43 -10.06 7.54
C ASP A 62 7.84 -8.76 6.98
N ALA A 63 8.48 -8.19 5.97
CA ALA A 63 8.04 -6.94 5.36
C ALA A 63 6.63 -7.06 4.77
N HIS A 64 6.27 -8.20 4.19
CA HIS A 64 4.90 -8.45 3.71
C HIS A 64 3.88 -8.43 4.85
N GLU A 65 4.15 -9.12 5.95
CA GLU A 65 3.25 -9.15 7.10
C GLU A 65 3.13 -7.76 7.75
N GLN A 66 4.24 -7.02 7.85
CA GLN A 66 4.21 -5.63 8.33
C GLN A 66 3.39 -4.71 7.40
N VAL A 67 3.48 -4.90 6.08
CA VAL A 67 2.65 -4.14 5.14
C VAL A 67 1.17 -4.48 5.33
N LYS A 68 0.81 -5.76 5.49
CA LYS A 68 -0.58 -6.19 5.72
C LYS A 68 -1.16 -5.58 7.00
N SER A 69 -0.39 -5.57 8.09
CA SER A 69 -0.83 -5.04 9.39
C SER A 69 -0.79 -3.52 9.48
N SER A 70 -0.02 -2.84 8.62
CA SER A 70 0.19 -1.37 8.71
C SER A 70 -1.06 -0.50 8.59
N ARG A 71 -2.13 -1.02 7.98
CA ARG A 71 -3.37 -0.26 7.74
C ARG A 71 -4.55 -1.18 7.46
N ASN A 72 -5.76 -0.69 7.72
CA ASN A 72 -6.99 -1.31 7.21
C ASN A 72 -7.08 -1.11 5.69
N TYR A 73 -6.65 -2.14 4.94
CA TYR A 73 -6.81 -2.21 3.49
C TYR A 73 -8.11 -2.91 3.11
N SER A 74 -8.65 -2.60 1.93
CA SER A 74 -9.80 -3.34 1.42
C SER A 74 -9.43 -4.80 1.12
N PRO A 75 -10.36 -5.76 1.26
CA PRO A 75 -10.10 -7.17 0.94
C PRO A 75 -9.52 -7.37 -0.47
N ASN A 76 -10.06 -6.64 -1.45
CA ASN A 76 -9.54 -6.64 -2.83
C ASN A 76 -8.07 -6.19 -2.92
N TYR A 77 -7.67 -5.19 -2.12
CA TYR A 77 -6.28 -4.76 -2.08
C TYR A 77 -5.39 -5.82 -1.43
N LEU A 78 -5.80 -6.41 -0.31
CA LEU A 78 -5.07 -7.49 0.35
C LEU A 78 -4.90 -8.70 -0.57
N ASN A 79 -5.95 -9.08 -1.31
CA ASN A 79 -5.89 -10.16 -2.30
C ASN A 79 -4.89 -9.86 -3.43
N ASN A 80 -4.90 -8.63 -3.95
CA ASN A 80 -3.92 -8.20 -4.95
C ASN A 80 -2.49 -8.21 -4.37
N LEU A 81 -2.32 -7.72 -3.14
CA LEU A 81 -1.04 -7.72 -2.44
C LEU A 81 -0.51 -9.15 -2.30
N GLN A 82 -1.26 -10.06 -1.68
CA GLN A 82 -0.88 -11.47 -1.56
C GLN A 82 -0.52 -12.09 -2.91
N THR A 83 -1.27 -11.76 -3.96
CA THR A 83 -0.99 -12.23 -5.33
C THR A 83 0.35 -11.68 -5.88
N PHE A 84 0.68 -10.42 -5.63
CA PHE A 84 1.96 -9.84 -6.07
C PHE A 84 3.14 -10.43 -5.31
N TRP A 85 2.94 -10.73 -4.04
CA TRP A 85 3.95 -11.34 -3.19
C TRP A 85 4.13 -12.83 -3.46
N GLY A 86 3.09 -13.54 -3.93
CA GLY A 86 3.14 -14.99 -4.17
C GLY A 86 2.51 -15.83 -3.04
N ARG A 87 1.93 -15.18 -2.04
CA ARG A 87 1.36 -15.82 -0.83
C ARG A 87 -0.14 -16.07 -0.90
N LYS A 88 -0.67 -16.42 -2.08
CA LYS A 88 -2.11 -16.62 -2.19
C LYS A 88 -2.49 -17.95 -1.54
N GLU A 89 -3.03 -17.89 -0.33
CA GLU A 89 -3.83 -18.99 0.23
C GLU A 89 -5.10 -19.14 -0.61
N VAL A 90 -5.39 -20.38 -1.01
CA VAL A 90 -6.58 -20.69 -1.81
C VAL A 90 -7.78 -20.74 -0.87
N GLU A 91 -8.27 -19.58 -0.43
CA GLU A 91 -9.61 -19.50 0.15
C GLU A 91 -10.60 -19.07 -0.93
N THR A 92 -11.47 -20.02 -1.24
CA THR A 92 -12.59 -19.87 -2.17
C THR A 92 -13.66 -19.01 -1.51
N ASP A 93 -13.81 -17.76 -1.94
CA ASP A 93 -15.05 -17.01 -1.69
C ASP A 93 -16.07 -17.21 -2.82
N SER A 94 -17.33 -17.23 -2.43
CA SER A 94 -18.51 -17.44 -3.28
C SER A 94 -18.88 -16.21 -4.13
N LYS A 95 -18.03 -15.16 -4.17
CA LYS A 95 -18.31 -13.87 -4.84
C LYS A 95 -17.50 -13.62 -6.10
N GLY A 96 -16.72 -14.60 -6.55
CA GLY A 96 -16.39 -14.73 -7.98
C GLY A 96 -15.72 -13.51 -8.60
N VAL A 97 -14.55 -13.10 -8.12
CA VAL A 97 -13.57 -12.37 -8.95
C VAL A 97 -12.20 -13.03 -8.82
N PHE A 98 -12.13 -14.30 -9.22
CA PHE A 98 -10.88 -15.02 -9.38
C PHE A 98 -10.22 -14.63 -10.70
N ARG A 99 -9.23 -13.74 -10.66
CA ARG A 99 -8.17 -13.76 -11.68
C ARG A 99 -6.99 -14.52 -11.10
N LYS A 100 -6.91 -15.81 -11.45
CA LYS A 100 -5.69 -16.61 -11.35
C LYS A 100 -4.57 -15.83 -12.07
N ASN A 101 -3.63 -15.22 -11.34
CA ASN A 101 -2.33 -14.84 -11.88
C ASN A 101 -1.48 -16.11 -12.03
N LYS A 102 -2.01 -17.13 -12.71
CA LYS A 102 -1.26 -18.35 -13.04
C LYS A 102 -0.10 -17.93 -13.95
N GLY A 103 1.12 -18.13 -13.47
CA GLY A 103 2.35 -17.98 -14.25
C GLY A 103 3.05 -16.63 -14.19
N LYS A 104 2.71 -15.72 -13.25
CA LYS A 104 3.51 -14.50 -13.00
C LYS A 104 4.56 -14.73 -11.93
N VAL A 105 5.81 -14.39 -12.22
CA VAL A 105 6.91 -14.42 -11.26
C VAL A 105 6.62 -13.35 -10.20
N SER A 106 6.25 -13.79 -9.00
CA SER A 106 5.95 -12.92 -7.87
C SER A 106 7.21 -12.27 -7.29
N ILE A 107 7.04 -11.41 -6.28
CA ILE A 107 8.17 -10.86 -5.52
C ILE A 107 8.95 -12.01 -4.87
N LEU A 108 8.27 -12.92 -4.18
CA LEU A 108 8.93 -13.99 -3.44
C LEU A 108 9.52 -15.05 -4.38
N ASP A 109 8.90 -15.32 -5.54
CA ASP A 109 9.50 -16.21 -6.55
C ASP A 109 10.83 -15.66 -7.10
N HIS A 110 10.98 -14.33 -7.19
CA HIS A 110 12.17 -13.71 -7.76
C HIS A 110 13.29 -13.50 -6.75
N PHE A 111 12.94 -12.94 -5.59
CA PHE A 111 13.93 -12.57 -4.58
C PHE A 111 14.18 -13.70 -3.58
N GLY A 112 13.11 -14.41 -3.18
CA GLY A 112 13.13 -15.35 -2.06
C GLY A 112 12.53 -14.74 -0.79
N GLU A 113 11.97 -15.59 0.07
CA GLU A 113 11.29 -15.12 1.29
C GLU A 113 12.26 -14.58 2.33
N GLU A 114 13.42 -15.23 2.46
CA GLU A 114 14.47 -14.94 3.44
C GLU A 114 15.39 -13.79 3.03
N THR A 115 15.20 -13.20 1.84
CA THR A 115 16.01 -12.06 1.41
C THR A 115 15.82 -10.90 2.36
N LEU A 116 16.93 -10.38 2.88
CA LEU A 116 16.89 -9.21 3.73
C LEU A 116 16.49 -7.99 2.92
N LEU A 117 15.57 -7.20 3.47
CA LEU A 117 15.06 -6.01 2.79
C LEU A 117 16.17 -5.00 2.48
N SER A 118 17.20 -4.95 3.33
CA SER A 118 18.39 -4.10 3.19
C SER A 118 19.35 -4.54 2.10
N GLU A 119 19.27 -5.79 1.64
CA GLU A 119 20.14 -6.34 0.60
C GLU A 119 19.62 -6.09 -0.81
N ILE A 120 18.36 -5.66 -0.95
CA ILE A 120 17.74 -5.38 -2.24
C ILE A 120 18.34 -4.09 -2.82
N LYS A 121 19.03 -4.20 -3.96
CA LYS A 121 19.66 -3.09 -4.66
C LYS A 121 18.87 -2.68 -5.90
N VAL A 122 19.18 -1.49 -6.40
CA VAL A 122 18.63 -0.95 -7.66
C VAL A 122 18.81 -1.93 -8.81
N ALA A 123 19.99 -2.56 -8.92
CA ALA A 123 20.27 -3.54 -9.97
C ALA A 123 19.36 -4.77 -9.92
N ASP A 124 18.96 -5.21 -8.72
CA ASP A 124 18.12 -6.40 -8.53
C ASP A 124 16.69 -6.09 -8.98
N VAL A 125 16.17 -4.92 -8.60
CA VAL A 125 14.87 -4.42 -9.07
C VAL A 125 14.84 -4.27 -10.60
N LEU A 126 15.91 -3.75 -11.21
CA LEU A 126 16.01 -3.65 -12.68
C LEU A 126 16.02 -5.02 -13.36
N ARG A 127 16.73 -6.01 -12.80
CA ARG A 127 16.71 -7.39 -13.31
C ARG A 127 15.31 -7.99 -13.22
N TRP A 128 14.63 -7.79 -12.09
CA TRP A 128 13.26 -8.27 -11.91
C TRP A 128 12.28 -7.65 -12.92
N VAL A 129 12.32 -6.32 -13.11
CA VAL A 129 11.49 -5.62 -14.11
C VAL A 129 11.74 -6.19 -15.51
N LYS A 130 13.00 -6.50 -15.86
CA LYS A 130 13.35 -7.13 -17.14
C LYS A 130 12.77 -8.54 -17.28
N VAL A 131 12.73 -9.32 -16.21
CA VAL A 131 12.06 -10.64 -16.18
C VAL A 131 10.56 -10.46 -16.42
N LEU A 132 9.90 -9.56 -15.69
CA LEU A 132 8.46 -9.31 -15.81
C LEU A 132 8.07 -8.84 -17.23
N LYS A 133 8.87 -7.96 -17.86
CA LYS A 133 8.63 -7.48 -19.24
C LYS A 133 8.71 -8.58 -20.31
N LYS A 134 9.52 -9.61 -20.06
CA LYS A 134 9.67 -10.76 -20.98
C LYS A 134 8.63 -11.85 -20.74
N GLN A 135 7.95 -11.80 -19.61
CA GLN A 135 7.04 -12.84 -19.19
C GLN A 135 5.76 -12.84 -20.03
N LYS A 136 5.31 -14.05 -20.39
CA LYS A 136 4.02 -14.27 -21.05
C LYS A 136 2.97 -14.67 -20.00
N THR A 137 1.73 -14.29 -20.25
CA THR A 137 0.56 -14.68 -19.48
C THR A 137 -0.54 -15.11 -20.45
N LYS A 138 -1.40 -16.03 -20.03
CA LYS A 138 -2.59 -16.40 -20.79
C LYS A 138 -3.64 -15.31 -20.64
N LYS A 139 -4.24 -14.89 -21.76
CA LYS A 139 -5.45 -14.06 -21.80
C LYS A 139 -6.55 -14.86 -22.49
N LYS A 140 -7.67 -15.01 -21.80
CA LYS A 140 -8.89 -15.60 -22.37
C LYS A 140 -9.66 -14.52 -23.13
N ASP A 141 -10.02 -14.80 -24.38
CA ASP A 141 -10.91 -13.96 -25.18
C ASP A 141 -12.40 -14.34 -24.92
N LEU A 142 -13.34 -13.58 -25.49
CA LEU A 142 -14.78 -13.73 -25.24
C LEU A 142 -15.34 -15.07 -25.71
N ASP A 143 -14.78 -15.62 -26.78
CA ASP A 143 -15.08 -16.95 -27.34
C ASP A 143 -14.50 -18.10 -26.51
N GLY A 144 -13.73 -17.78 -25.48
CA GLY A 144 -13.12 -18.73 -24.57
C GLY A 144 -11.73 -19.22 -25.00
N THR A 145 -11.20 -18.76 -26.13
CA THR A 145 -9.85 -19.09 -26.58
C THR A 145 -8.79 -18.44 -25.68
N GLU A 146 -7.63 -19.10 -25.52
CA GLU A 146 -6.52 -18.56 -24.75
C GLU A 146 -5.33 -18.22 -25.65
N LYS A 147 -4.80 -17.01 -25.49
CA LYS A 147 -3.59 -16.56 -26.18
C LYS A 147 -2.52 -16.08 -25.21
N ASP A 148 -1.27 -16.26 -25.63
CA ASP A 148 -0.13 -15.69 -24.92
C ASP A 148 -0.05 -14.19 -25.18
N VAL A 149 -0.06 -13.41 -24.11
CA VAL A 149 0.18 -11.97 -24.15
C VAL A 149 1.28 -11.60 -23.17
N ARG A 150 2.00 -10.51 -23.43
CA ARG A 150 2.97 -9.99 -22.47
C ARG A 150 2.25 -9.39 -21.26
N VAL A 151 2.93 -9.37 -20.12
CA VAL A 151 2.47 -8.62 -18.95
C VAL A 151 2.43 -7.13 -19.29
N LYS A 152 1.32 -6.46 -18.97
CA LYS A 152 1.15 -5.02 -19.19
C LYS A 152 2.08 -4.20 -18.31
N ASP A 153 2.53 -3.04 -18.78
CA ASP A 153 3.46 -2.20 -18.02
C ASP A 153 2.82 -1.68 -16.73
N SER A 154 1.53 -1.30 -16.77
CA SER A 154 0.73 -0.98 -15.58
C SER A 154 0.69 -2.11 -14.55
N THR A 155 0.69 -3.37 -14.99
CA THR A 155 0.78 -4.53 -14.08
C THR A 155 2.17 -4.60 -13.44
N ILE A 156 3.24 -4.46 -14.23
CA ILE A 156 4.63 -4.45 -13.73
C ILE A 156 4.82 -3.33 -12.70
N LYS A 157 4.28 -2.14 -12.98
CA LYS A 157 4.27 -1.01 -12.06
C LYS A 157 3.58 -1.35 -10.74
N HIS A 158 2.48 -2.12 -10.75
CA HIS A 158 1.84 -2.58 -9.51
C HIS A 158 2.71 -3.54 -8.69
N TYR A 159 3.41 -4.48 -9.35
CA TYR A 159 4.37 -5.36 -8.68
C TYR A 159 5.50 -4.56 -8.01
N VAL A 160 6.10 -3.62 -8.74
CA VAL A 160 7.18 -2.77 -8.18
C VAL A 160 6.66 -1.85 -7.08
N ASN A 161 5.43 -1.34 -7.18
CA ASN A 161 4.82 -0.54 -6.13
C ASN A 161 4.55 -1.35 -4.84
N ALA A 162 4.22 -2.64 -4.95
CA ALA A 162 4.06 -3.51 -3.78
C ALA A 162 5.40 -3.68 -3.04
N LEU A 163 6.50 -3.93 -3.75
CA LEU A 163 7.85 -3.98 -3.16
C LEU A 163 8.28 -2.61 -2.60
N SER A 164 8.04 -1.53 -3.35
CA SER A 164 8.33 -0.16 -2.92
C SER A 164 7.62 0.22 -1.63
N ARG A 165 6.41 -0.30 -1.39
CA ARG A 165 5.66 -0.07 -0.15
C ARG A 165 6.35 -0.72 1.04
N ALA A 166 6.81 -1.96 0.89
CA ALA A 166 7.60 -2.66 1.92
C ALA A 166 8.90 -1.91 2.22
N LEU A 167 9.67 -1.54 1.20
CA LEU A 167 10.91 -0.76 1.38
C LEU A 167 10.66 0.59 2.05
N THR A 168 9.59 1.30 1.67
CA THR A 168 9.22 2.58 2.32
C THR A 168 8.82 2.38 3.78
N LEU A 169 8.14 1.26 4.10
CA LEU A 169 7.83 0.94 5.49
C LEU A 169 9.11 0.59 6.26
N GLY A 170 9.99 -0.23 5.68
CA GLY A 170 11.30 -0.53 6.26
C GLY A 170 12.12 0.73 6.55
N MET A 171 12.09 1.74 5.67
CA MET A 171 12.73 3.03 5.93
C MET A 171 12.17 3.73 7.17
N ALA A 172 10.84 3.72 7.34
CA ALA A 172 10.19 4.34 8.49
C ALA A 172 10.55 3.66 9.82
N TYR A 173 10.92 2.37 9.77
CA TYR A 173 11.36 1.58 10.92
C TYR A 173 12.89 1.47 11.05
N GLY A 174 13.67 2.17 10.20
CA GLY A 174 15.14 2.13 10.23
C GLY A 174 15.77 0.82 9.73
N VAL A 175 14.98 -0.05 9.10
CA VAL A 175 15.40 -1.36 8.56
C VAL A 175 16.26 -1.20 7.30
N VAL A 176 15.91 -0.23 6.44
CA VAL A 176 16.62 0.07 5.20
C VAL A 176 16.86 1.56 5.08
N ASP A 177 18.01 1.96 4.53
CA ASP A 177 18.38 3.37 4.42
C ASP A 177 17.76 4.06 3.20
N SER A 178 17.37 3.29 2.18
CA SER A 178 16.80 3.82 0.95
C SER A 178 15.86 2.84 0.26
N ASN A 179 15.02 3.37 -0.64
CA ASN A 179 14.10 2.58 -1.44
C ASN A 179 14.61 2.48 -2.90
N PRO A 180 15.23 1.35 -3.30
CA PRO A 180 15.74 1.15 -4.66
C PRO A 180 14.64 1.25 -5.74
N CYS A 181 13.38 0.94 -5.43
CA CYS A 181 12.29 1.06 -6.39
C CYS A 181 12.04 2.50 -6.81
N LYS A 182 12.38 3.50 -5.98
CA LYS A 182 12.23 4.93 -6.31
C LYS A 182 13.40 5.51 -7.10
N HIS A 183 14.45 4.74 -7.35
CA HIS A 183 15.61 5.21 -8.11
C HIS A 183 15.20 5.63 -9.54
N PRO A 184 15.74 6.75 -10.09
CA PRO A 184 15.35 7.25 -11.41
C PRO A 184 15.41 6.21 -12.53
N GLU A 185 16.46 5.37 -12.54
CA GLU A 185 16.60 4.30 -13.55
C GLU A 185 15.50 3.24 -13.46
N VAL A 186 15.00 2.92 -12.26
CA VAL A 186 13.86 2.01 -12.11
C VAL A 186 12.59 2.71 -12.60
N GLN A 187 12.37 3.96 -12.21
CA GLN A 187 11.16 4.71 -12.60
C GLN A 187 11.04 4.89 -14.12
N LYS A 188 12.16 5.13 -14.82
CA LYS A 188 12.19 5.17 -16.30
C LYS A 188 11.70 3.88 -16.96
N GLN A 189 11.79 2.74 -16.27
CA GLN A 189 11.30 1.45 -16.79
C GLN A 189 9.80 1.23 -16.55
N LEU A 190 9.17 1.99 -15.65
CA LEU A 190 7.76 1.84 -15.24
C LEU A 190 6.87 2.79 -16.03
N ILE A 191 6.68 2.48 -17.30
CA ILE A 191 5.78 3.22 -18.18
C ILE A 191 4.33 2.97 -17.72
N ASP A 192 3.51 4.03 -17.73
CA ASP A 192 2.08 3.88 -17.50
C ASP A 192 1.38 3.75 -18.85
N ASP A 193 1.07 2.51 -19.23
CA ASP A 193 0.35 2.18 -20.45
C ASP A 193 -1.17 2.19 -20.26
N THR A 194 -1.69 2.84 -19.22
CA THR A 194 -3.13 3.06 -19.10
C THR A 194 -3.61 3.92 -20.27
N SER A 195 -4.00 3.24 -21.35
CA SER A 195 -4.76 3.80 -22.45
C SER A 195 -5.87 4.66 -21.86
N THR A 196 -5.85 5.94 -22.22
CA THR A 196 -6.98 6.83 -22.05
C THR A 196 -8.19 6.11 -22.63
N ARG A 197 -9.22 5.89 -21.81
CA ARG A 197 -10.45 5.26 -22.28
C ARG A 197 -11.11 6.26 -23.23
N GLU A 198 -10.83 6.13 -24.52
CA GLU A 198 -11.32 7.06 -25.56
C GLU A 198 -12.83 6.89 -25.83
N ARG A 199 -13.44 5.79 -25.37
CA ARG A 199 -14.83 5.48 -25.65
C ARG A 199 -15.75 5.75 -24.47
N VAL A 200 -16.71 6.64 -24.70
CA VAL A 200 -17.88 6.87 -23.84
C VAL A 200 -19.10 6.21 -24.50
N VAL A 201 -19.97 5.57 -23.70
CA VAL A 201 -21.20 4.94 -24.20
C VAL A 201 -22.23 6.02 -24.51
N SER A 202 -22.85 5.98 -25.68
CA SER A 202 -23.87 6.99 -26.06
C SER A 202 -25.22 6.71 -25.39
N PRO A 203 -26.12 7.72 -25.27
CA PRO A 203 -27.46 7.50 -24.73
C PRO A 203 -28.27 6.42 -25.49
N ASP A 204 -28.11 6.32 -26.82
CA ASP A 204 -28.73 5.26 -27.63
C ASP A 204 -28.23 3.87 -27.23
N GLU A 205 -26.91 3.74 -27.08
CA GLU A 205 -26.27 2.48 -26.67
C GLU A 205 -26.72 2.06 -25.27
N VAL A 206 -26.88 3.01 -24.35
CA VAL A 206 -27.46 2.75 -23.02
C VAL A 206 -28.91 2.29 -23.15
N GLY A 207 -29.71 2.96 -23.98
CA GLY A 207 -31.10 2.56 -24.24
C GLY A 207 -31.20 1.11 -24.74
N ARG A 208 -30.37 0.75 -25.73
CA ARG A 208 -30.27 -0.63 -26.23
C ARG A 208 -29.82 -1.61 -25.15
N LEU A 209 -28.80 -1.25 -24.36
CA LEU A 209 -28.30 -2.09 -23.27
C LEU A 209 -29.39 -2.35 -22.21
N LEU A 210 -30.12 -1.32 -21.79
CA LEU A 210 -31.20 -1.41 -20.80
C LEU A 210 -32.44 -2.15 -21.31
N LYS A 211 -32.66 -2.19 -22.64
CA LYS A 211 -33.73 -2.99 -23.25
C LYS A 211 -33.46 -4.50 -23.10
N HIS A 212 -32.20 -4.91 -23.19
CA HIS A 212 -31.80 -6.32 -23.09
C HIS A 212 -31.39 -6.76 -21.68
N ALA A 213 -31.10 -5.82 -20.78
CA ALA A 213 -30.76 -6.12 -19.40
C ALA A 213 -31.97 -6.63 -18.60
N THR A 214 -31.77 -7.66 -17.77
CA THR A 214 -32.82 -8.27 -16.96
C THR A 214 -32.63 -8.00 -15.46
N LYS A 215 -33.75 -7.92 -14.73
CA LYS A 215 -33.82 -7.86 -13.25
C LYS A 215 -32.73 -6.96 -12.63
N ASN A 216 -31.86 -7.56 -11.81
CA ASN A 216 -30.83 -6.89 -11.01
C ASN A 216 -29.77 -6.22 -11.89
N VAL A 217 -29.46 -6.79 -13.06
CA VAL A 217 -28.47 -6.20 -13.99
C VAL A 217 -28.98 -4.87 -14.53
N LYS A 218 -30.28 -4.77 -14.84
CA LYS A 218 -30.89 -3.52 -15.30
C LYS A 218 -30.83 -2.44 -14.22
N THR A 219 -31.16 -2.78 -12.97
CA THR A 219 -31.06 -1.85 -11.84
C THR A 219 -29.63 -1.38 -11.62
N PHE A 220 -28.65 -2.30 -11.66
CA PHE A 220 -27.24 -1.97 -11.54
C PHE A 220 -26.78 -1.00 -12.63
N LEU A 221 -27.15 -1.26 -13.89
CA LEU A 221 -26.78 -0.39 -15.02
C LEU A 221 -27.39 1.01 -14.92
N ILE A 222 -28.66 1.10 -14.48
CA ILE A 222 -29.34 2.38 -14.25
C ILE A 222 -28.61 3.17 -13.16
N LEU A 223 -28.27 2.53 -12.04
CA LEU A 223 -27.52 3.16 -10.95
C LEU A 223 -26.13 3.60 -11.41
N ALA A 224 -25.41 2.76 -12.15
CA ALA A 224 -24.08 3.08 -12.69
C ALA A 224 -24.12 4.27 -13.65
N TRP A 225 -25.14 4.32 -14.52
CA TRP A 225 -25.34 5.43 -15.44
C TRP A 225 -25.72 6.73 -14.72
N ALA A 226 -26.68 6.66 -13.77
CA ALA A 226 -27.19 7.84 -13.08
C ALA A 226 -26.19 8.46 -12.10
N THR A 227 -25.35 7.64 -11.47
CA THR A 227 -24.47 8.10 -10.39
C THR A 227 -23.00 8.18 -10.79
N GLY A 228 -22.58 7.47 -11.84
CA GLY A 228 -21.16 7.24 -12.12
C GLY A 228 -20.45 6.41 -11.04
N GLY A 229 -21.20 5.80 -10.11
CA GLY A 229 -20.68 5.01 -9.00
C GLY A 229 -19.87 3.81 -9.47
N ARG A 230 -18.84 3.43 -8.72
CA ARG A 230 -18.08 2.21 -9.03
C ARG A 230 -18.92 0.98 -8.74
N MET A 231 -18.67 -0.10 -9.47
CA MET A 231 -19.34 -1.39 -9.25
C MET A 231 -19.34 -1.81 -7.77
N SER A 232 -18.20 -1.73 -7.08
CA SER A 232 -18.11 -2.08 -5.67
C SER A 232 -18.89 -1.15 -4.73
N GLU A 233 -19.03 0.13 -5.10
CA GLU A 233 -19.79 1.12 -4.33
C GLU A 233 -21.30 0.89 -4.52
N ILE A 234 -21.74 0.59 -5.75
CA ILE A 234 -23.16 0.30 -6.05
C ILE A 234 -23.61 -1.03 -5.42
N LEU A 235 -22.78 -2.07 -5.49
CA LEU A 235 -23.11 -3.40 -4.95
C LEU A 235 -23.18 -3.44 -3.42
N THR A 236 -22.70 -2.40 -2.73
CA THR A 236 -22.72 -2.30 -1.26
C THR A 236 -23.75 -1.30 -0.74
N LEU A 237 -24.59 -0.74 -1.62
CA LEU A 237 -25.68 0.15 -1.24
C LEU A 237 -26.72 -0.61 -0.39
N GLU A 238 -27.18 0.05 0.66
CA GLU A 238 -28.30 -0.38 1.49
C GLU A 238 -29.51 0.56 1.32
N TRP A 239 -30.69 0.14 1.75
CA TRP A 239 -31.90 0.98 1.72
C TRP A 239 -31.72 2.32 2.43
N LYS A 240 -30.97 2.36 3.53
CA LYS A 240 -30.66 3.59 4.29
C LYS A 240 -29.78 4.59 3.53
N ASP A 241 -29.15 4.16 2.44
CA ASP A 241 -28.27 4.98 1.60
C ASP A 241 -29.03 5.65 0.46
N LEU A 242 -30.30 5.28 0.26
CA LEU A 242 -31.22 5.91 -0.69
C LEU A 242 -32.05 6.98 0.02
N LEU A 243 -31.64 8.23 -0.11
CA LEU A 243 -32.27 9.39 0.55
C LEU A 243 -33.42 9.91 -0.32
N PHE A 244 -34.58 9.27 -0.19
CA PHE A 244 -35.76 9.55 -1.01
C PHE A 244 -36.33 10.97 -0.86
N ASP A 245 -36.20 11.57 0.32
CA ASP A 245 -36.61 12.94 0.61
C ASP A 245 -35.75 13.98 -0.13
N LYS A 246 -34.46 13.67 -0.34
CA LYS A 246 -33.48 14.58 -0.96
C LYS A 246 -33.20 14.26 -2.42
N ASN A 247 -33.73 13.15 -2.93
CA ASN A 247 -33.37 12.60 -4.23
C ASN A 247 -31.87 12.35 -4.38
N GLU A 248 -31.27 11.73 -3.36
CA GLU A 248 -29.83 11.52 -3.26
C GLU A 248 -29.48 10.05 -2.99
N ILE A 249 -28.32 9.61 -3.49
CA ILE A 249 -27.72 8.31 -3.16
C ILE A 249 -26.40 8.57 -2.45
N ARG A 250 -26.23 8.00 -1.25
CA ARG A 250 -25.03 8.12 -0.43
C ARG A 250 -24.13 6.90 -0.59
N PHE A 251 -22.91 7.13 -1.08
CA PHE A 251 -21.83 6.15 -1.04
C PHE A 251 -21.01 6.34 0.24
N GLU A 252 -21.35 5.55 1.26
CA GLU A 252 -20.69 5.58 2.57
C GLU A 252 -19.30 4.92 2.52
N HIS A 253 -18.30 5.55 3.15
CA HIS A 253 -17.03 4.89 3.45
C HIS A 253 -17.03 4.39 4.89
N ASP A 254 -17.22 3.08 5.05
CA ASP A 254 -17.19 2.39 6.33
C ASP A 254 -16.44 1.05 6.19
N PRO A 255 -15.12 1.04 6.43
CA PRO A 255 -14.32 -0.18 6.42
C PRO A 255 -14.84 -1.30 7.32
N ALA A 256 -15.48 -0.96 8.45
CA ALA A 256 -15.99 -1.94 9.41
C ALA A 256 -17.20 -2.71 8.86
N ARG A 257 -17.92 -2.11 7.90
CA ARG A 257 -19.03 -2.74 7.17
C ARG A 257 -18.65 -3.15 5.75
N GLU A 258 -17.36 -3.26 5.46
CA GLU A 258 -16.83 -3.58 4.13
C GLU A 258 -17.25 -2.58 3.02
N LYS A 259 -17.60 -1.35 3.38
CA LYS A 259 -17.95 -0.27 2.44
C LYS A 259 -16.72 0.56 2.10
N TRP A 260 -16.18 0.33 0.90
CA TRP A 260 -14.94 0.94 0.45
C TRP A 260 -15.16 1.93 -0.68
N VAL A 261 -15.11 3.23 -0.37
CA VAL A 261 -15.09 4.31 -1.37
C VAL A 261 -13.65 4.67 -1.70
N LYS A 262 -13.32 4.81 -3.00
CA LYS A 262 -11.92 5.07 -3.44
C LYS A 262 -11.32 6.34 -2.81
N SER A 263 -12.11 7.39 -2.64
CA SER A 263 -11.70 8.66 -2.02
C SER A 263 -11.45 8.54 -0.51
N LYS A 264 -11.86 7.42 0.11
CA LYS A 264 -11.92 7.22 1.56
C LYS A 264 -12.79 8.27 2.27
N LYS A 265 -13.75 8.84 1.55
CA LYS A 265 -14.70 9.84 2.05
C LYS A 265 -16.08 9.45 1.56
N THR A 266 -17.05 9.53 2.46
CA THR A 266 -18.46 9.42 2.09
C THR A 266 -18.80 10.50 1.06
N ALA A 267 -19.48 10.10 0.01
CA ALA A 267 -19.92 10.98 -1.05
C ALA A 267 -21.43 10.80 -1.27
N THR A 268 -22.09 11.88 -1.67
CA THR A 268 -23.52 11.85 -2.01
C THR A 268 -23.68 12.34 -3.43
N VAL A 269 -24.58 11.71 -4.18
CA VAL A 269 -24.89 12.06 -5.57
C VAL A 269 -26.38 12.30 -5.69
N SER A 270 -26.76 13.49 -6.11
CA SER A 270 -28.15 13.80 -6.46
C SER A 270 -28.54 13.06 -7.75
N VAL A 271 -29.74 12.49 -7.76
CA VAL A 271 -30.27 11.71 -8.87
C VAL A 271 -31.69 12.15 -9.19
N HIS A 272 -32.15 11.86 -10.41
CA HIS A 272 -33.53 12.14 -10.77
C HIS A 272 -34.50 11.29 -9.90
N PRO A 273 -35.62 11.84 -9.39
CA PRO A 273 -36.55 11.10 -8.50
C PRO A 273 -37.03 9.76 -9.07
N GLU A 274 -37.21 9.71 -10.39
CA GLU A 274 -37.59 8.49 -11.13
C GLU A 274 -36.62 7.33 -10.96
N ILE A 275 -35.32 7.61 -10.79
CA ILE A 275 -34.30 6.58 -10.55
C ILE A 275 -34.56 5.92 -9.19
N LEU A 276 -34.80 6.71 -8.16
CA LEU A 276 -35.10 6.19 -6.83
C LEU A 276 -36.45 5.46 -6.79
N ARG A 277 -37.47 5.98 -7.49
CA ARG A 277 -38.74 5.28 -7.67
C ARG A 277 -38.53 3.92 -8.34
N TYR A 278 -37.77 3.88 -9.42
CA TYR A 278 -37.45 2.63 -10.13
C TYR A 278 -36.76 1.60 -9.23
N VAL A 279 -35.78 2.04 -8.42
CA VAL A 279 -35.05 1.17 -7.48
C VAL A 279 -35.98 0.68 -6.37
N ARG A 280 -36.85 1.54 -5.84
CA ARG A 280 -37.87 1.14 -4.85
C ARG A 280 -38.82 0.08 -5.41
N ASP A 281 -39.27 0.25 -6.65
CA ASP A 281 -40.17 -0.70 -7.30
C ASP A 281 -39.45 -2.00 -7.69
N HIS A 282 -38.13 -1.95 -7.89
CA HIS A 282 -37.34 -3.15 -8.12
C HIS A 282 -37.35 -4.10 -6.92
N HIS A 283 -37.30 -3.58 -5.69
CA HIS A 283 -37.42 -4.39 -4.48
C HIS A 283 -38.69 -5.24 -4.49
N LYS A 284 -39.82 -4.60 -4.82
CA LYS A 284 -41.13 -5.27 -4.87
C LYS A 284 -41.20 -6.38 -5.92
N ARG A 285 -40.37 -6.30 -6.97
CA ARG A 285 -40.28 -7.29 -8.06
C ARG A 285 -39.31 -8.44 -7.81
N ILE A 286 -38.52 -8.40 -6.72
CA ILE A 286 -37.61 -9.51 -6.36
C ILE A 286 -38.31 -10.52 -5.45
N ASP A 287 -39.31 -10.08 -4.69
CA ASP A 287 -40.09 -10.90 -3.75
C ASP A 287 -41.26 -11.67 -4.41
N GLU A 288 -41.40 -11.57 -5.74
CA GLU A 288 -42.33 -12.32 -6.61
C GLU A 288 -41.57 -13.31 -7.52
#